data_AF-A0A1H7Q1M5-F1
#
_entry.id   AF-A0A1H7Q1M5-F1
#
_cell.length_a   1.000
_cell.length_b   1.000
_cell.length_c   1.000
_cell.angle_alpha   90.00
_cell.angle_beta   90.00
_cell.angle_gamma   90.00
#
_symmetry.space_group_name_H-M   'P 1'
#
loop_
_entity.id
_entity.type
_entity.pdbx_description
1 polymer ?
#
loop_
_entity_poly.entity_id
_entity_poly.type
_entity_poly.pdbx_seq_one_letter_code
_entity_poly.pdbx_strand_id
1 'polypeptide(L)'
;MDSNSDTPPAAQDIGDPDACFRPISHTPWDGMTWLENLANFGAELTTFAAARMKEDVQTQQKLFHCKSVPEMQQVQAEFVQKAINQYYAETAKLTEIVGKSAPE
;
A
#
# COMPACT_ATOMS: atom_id res chain seq x y z
N MET A 1 46.97 11.84 21.58
CA MET A 1 46.31 13.08 22.03
C MET A 1 45.23 13.36 21.03
N ASP A 2 44.03 12.98 21.45
CA ASP A 2 42.79 12.98 20.72
C ASP A 2 42.36 14.40 20.36
N SER A 3 41.79 14.57 19.18
CA SER A 3 40.88 15.69 18.91
C SER A 3 39.72 15.14 18.10
N ASN A 4 38.70 14.81 18.88
CA ASN A 4 37.37 14.41 18.49
C ASN A 4 36.74 15.55 17.67
N SER A 5 36.40 15.28 16.41
CA SER A 5 35.47 16.13 15.63
C SER A 5 34.21 15.32 15.36
N ASP A 6 33.45 15.09 16.42
CA ASP A 6 32.02 14.79 16.34
C ASP A 6 31.35 15.97 15.64
N THR A 7 31.23 15.87 14.32
CA THR A 7 30.34 16.71 13.54
C THR A 7 29.12 15.82 13.25
N PRO A 8 27.92 16.15 13.74
CA PRO A 8 26.71 15.40 13.39
C PRO A 8 26.61 15.32 11.87
N PRO A 9 26.20 14.18 11.27
CA PRO A 9 26.02 14.09 9.83
C PRO A 9 25.08 15.22 9.41
N ALA A 10 25.61 16.10 8.57
CA ALA A 10 24.95 17.31 8.14
C ALA A 10 23.57 16.96 7.56
N ALA A 11 22.60 17.81 7.87
CA ALA A 11 21.23 17.81 7.41
C ALA A 11 21.11 18.01 5.89
N GLN A 12 21.74 17.15 5.09
CA GLN A 12 21.71 17.17 3.61
C GLN A 12 20.74 16.13 3.03
N ASP A 13 20.19 15.24 3.85
CA ASP A 13 19.39 14.10 3.37
C ASP A 13 17.91 14.44 3.10
N ILE A 14 17.44 15.61 3.54
CA ILE A 14 16.01 16.00 3.44
C ILE A 14 15.69 16.66 2.07
N GLY A 15 16.72 16.96 1.26
CA GLY A 15 16.60 17.70 0.00
C GLY A 15 16.91 16.92 -1.27
N ASP A 16 17.24 15.63 -1.17
CA ASP A 16 17.57 14.80 -2.34
C ASP A 16 16.28 14.19 -2.93
N PRO A 17 15.78 14.69 -4.09
CA PRO A 17 14.58 14.13 -4.72
C PRO A 17 14.78 12.69 -5.18
N ASP A 18 16.04 12.24 -5.30
CA ASP A 18 16.39 10.91 -5.78
C ASP A 18 16.60 9.92 -4.63
N ALA A 19 16.56 10.36 -3.37
CA ALA A 19 16.78 9.51 -2.20
C ALA A 19 15.78 8.33 -2.12
N CYS A 20 14.51 8.55 -2.50
CA CYS A 20 13.50 7.50 -2.56
C CYS A 20 13.76 6.47 -3.69
N PHE A 21 14.55 6.85 -4.70
CA PHE A 21 14.86 6.01 -5.86
C PHE A 21 16.22 5.33 -5.76
N ARG A 22 17.02 5.64 -4.72
CA ARG A 22 18.29 4.96 -4.50
C ARG A 22 18.04 3.50 -4.10
N PRO A 23 18.69 2.54 -4.77
CA PRO A 23 18.65 1.16 -4.34
C PRO A 23 19.20 1.08 -2.90
N ILE A 24 18.44 0.47 -2.00
CA ILE A 24 18.91 0.16 -0.63
C ILE A 24 19.96 -0.99 -0.68
N SER A 25 20.11 -1.64 -1.83
CA SER A 25 20.90 -2.85 -2.05
C SER A 25 22.40 -2.61 -2.28
N HIS A 26 23.22 -3.40 -1.59
CA HIS A 26 24.69 -3.42 -1.73
C HIS A 26 25.17 -4.37 -2.85
N THR A 27 24.29 -5.22 -3.38
CA THR A 27 24.59 -6.17 -4.47
C THR A 27 23.56 -6.13 -5.62
N PRO A 28 23.95 -6.48 -6.87
CA PRO A 28 23.04 -6.46 -8.02
C PRO A 28 21.84 -7.42 -7.94
N TRP A 29 21.95 -8.50 -7.17
CA TRP A 29 20.90 -9.51 -7.02
C TRP A 29 19.76 -9.02 -6.10
N ASP A 30 20.12 -8.31 -5.03
CA ASP A 30 19.15 -7.69 -4.11
C ASP A 30 18.33 -6.59 -4.83
N GLY A 31 18.94 -5.90 -5.80
CA GLY A 31 18.28 -4.88 -6.62
C GLY A 31 17.20 -5.43 -7.56
N MET A 32 17.39 -6.62 -8.14
CA MET A 32 16.36 -7.27 -8.97
C MET A 32 15.16 -7.71 -8.12
N THR A 33 15.42 -8.31 -6.96
CA THR A 33 14.37 -8.74 -6.01
C THR A 33 13.53 -7.55 -5.53
N TRP A 34 14.16 -6.41 -5.23
CA TRP A 34 13.45 -5.18 -4.87
C TRP A 34 12.54 -4.67 -6.01
N LEU A 35 13.04 -4.67 -7.25
CA LEU A 35 12.26 -4.21 -8.42
C LEU A 35 11.06 -5.12 -8.70
N GLU A 36 11.24 -6.44 -8.60
CA GLU A 36 10.15 -7.42 -8.73
C GLU A 36 9.09 -7.21 -7.65
N ASN A 37 9.49 -6.97 -6.40
CA ASN A 37 8.55 -6.71 -5.30
C ASN A 37 7.81 -5.39 -5.47
N LEU A 38 8.47 -4.33 -5.96
CA LEU A 38 7.82 -3.06 -6.28
C LEU A 38 6.78 -3.24 -7.40
N ALA A 39 7.10 -4.02 -8.43
CA ALA A 39 6.17 -4.34 -9.51
C ALA A 39 4.96 -5.14 -9.00
N ASN A 40 5.20 -6.16 -8.17
CA ASN A 40 4.15 -6.96 -7.54
C ASN A 40 3.25 -6.12 -6.63
N PHE A 41 3.84 -5.22 -5.84
CA PHE A 41 3.11 -4.29 -4.98
C PHE A 41 2.21 -3.36 -5.81
N GLY A 42 2.73 -2.75 -6.88
CA GLY A 42 1.96 -1.88 -7.76
C GLY A 42 0.82 -2.60 -8.49
N ALA A 43 1.06 -3.85 -8.93
CA ALA A 43 0.04 -4.68 -9.57
C ALA A 43 -1.10 -5.03 -8.60
N GLU A 44 -0.78 -5.35 -7.34
CA GLU A 44 -1.78 -5.69 -6.33
C GLU A 44 -2.62 -4.46 -5.95
N LEU A 45 -2.00 -3.28 -5.75
CA LEU A 45 -2.73 -2.04 -5.52
C LEU A 45 -3.71 -1.69 -6.66
N THR A 46 -3.27 -1.88 -7.92
CA THR A 46 -4.12 -1.62 -9.08
C THR A 46 -5.31 -2.59 -9.12
N THR A 47 -5.06 -3.86 -8.82
CA THR A 47 -6.09 -4.91 -8.75
C THR A 47 -7.10 -4.62 -7.65
N PHE A 48 -6.62 -4.21 -6.48
CA PHE A 48 -7.45 -3.82 -5.35
C PHE A 48 -8.31 -2.59 -5.66
N ALA A 49 -7.73 -1.55 -6.27
CA ALA A 49 -8.47 -0.36 -6.68
C ALA A 49 -9.60 -0.70 -7.65
N ALA A 50 -9.33 -1.54 -8.66
CA ALA A 50 -10.35 -2.00 -9.61
C ALA A 50 -11.47 -2.80 -8.92
N ALA A 51 -11.11 -3.69 -7.98
CA ALA A 51 -12.09 -4.42 -7.18
C ALA A 51 -12.97 -3.49 -6.34
N ARG A 52 -12.38 -2.42 -5.76
CA ARG A 52 -13.12 -1.43 -4.98
C ARG A 52 -14.10 -0.61 -5.82
N MET A 53 -13.66 -0.17 -7.00
CA MET A 53 -14.54 0.54 -7.94
C MET A 53 -15.75 -0.30 -8.36
N LYS A 54 -15.56 -1.61 -8.63
CA LYS A 54 -16.66 -2.51 -8.99
C LYS A 54 -17.73 -2.58 -7.90
N GLU A 55 -17.30 -2.67 -6.66
CA GLU A 55 -18.18 -2.76 -5.49
C GLU A 55 -18.92 -1.44 -5.23
N ASP A 56 -18.30 -0.29 -5.50
CA ASP A 56 -18.97 1.00 -5.46
C ASP A 56 -20.11 1.07 -6.48
N VAL A 57 -19.87 0.63 -7.72
CA VAL A 57 -20.90 0.54 -8.77
C VAL A 57 -22.02 -0.41 -8.35
N GLN A 58 -21.70 -1.58 -7.82
CA GLN A 58 -22.70 -2.53 -7.33
C GLN A 58 -23.54 -1.94 -6.19
N THR A 59 -22.92 -1.16 -5.31
CA THR A 59 -23.60 -0.51 -4.18
C THR A 59 -24.55 0.56 -4.68
N GLN A 60 -24.13 1.40 -5.62
CA GLN A 60 -25.00 2.39 -6.26
C GLN A 60 -26.17 1.72 -6.97
N GLN A 61 -25.93 0.63 -7.70
CA GLN A 61 -26.99 -0.16 -8.32
C GLN A 61 -28.00 -0.64 -7.27
N LYS A 62 -27.56 -1.19 -6.13
CA LYS A 62 -28.46 -1.61 -5.05
C LYS A 62 -29.24 -0.42 -4.47
N LEU A 63 -28.58 0.70 -4.20
CA LEU A 63 -29.21 1.91 -3.65
C LEU A 63 -30.33 2.45 -4.56
N PHE A 64 -30.15 2.41 -5.89
CA PHE A 64 -31.21 2.81 -6.84
C PHE A 64 -32.46 1.92 -6.79
N HIS A 65 -32.35 0.69 -6.30
CA HIS A 65 -33.48 -0.23 -6.17
C HIS A 65 -34.15 -0.17 -4.78
N CYS A 66 -33.54 0.49 -3.80
CA CYS A 66 -34.12 0.63 -2.47
C CYS A 66 -35.39 1.49 -2.50
N LYS A 67 -36.44 1.01 -1.83
CA LYS A 67 -37.74 1.70 -1.72
C LYS A 67 -37.96 2.37 -0.36
N SER A 68 -37.02 2.19 0.57
CA SER A 68 -37.12 2.72 1.92
C SER A 68 -35.75 3.05 2.52
N VAL A 69 -35.75 3.95 3.51
CA VAL A 69 -34.53 4.34 4.24
C VAL A 69 -33.89 3.15 4.99
N PRO A 70 -34.65 2.24 5.64
CA PRO A 70 -34.05 1.05 6.26
C PRO A 70 -33.31 0.15 5.26
N GLU A 71 -33.83 -0.04 4.05
CA GLU A 71 -33.14 -0.80 2.99
C GLU A 71 -31.82 -0.13 2.59
N MET A 72 -31.81 1.19 2.45
CA MET A 72 -30.58 1.94 2.16
C MET A 72 -29.55 1.79 3.28
N GLN A 73 -29.97 1.87 4.55
CA GLN A 73 -29.10 1.69 5.70
C GLN A 73 -28.45 0.30 5.71
N GLN A 74 -29.22 -0.74 5.38
CA GLN A 74 -28.69 -2.09 5.26
C GLN A 74 -27.63 -2.20 4.15
N VAL A 75 -27.91 -1.67 2.96
CA VAL A 75 -26.95 -1.66 1.84
C VAL A 75 -25.67 -0.92 2.21
N GLN A 76 -25.79 0.21 2.91
CA GLN A 76 -24.63 0.98 3.35
C GLN A 76 -23.81 0.24 4.42
N ALA A 77 -24.47 -0.43 5.37
CA ALA A 77 -23.81 -1.23 6.39
C ALA A 77 -23.05 -2.42 5.78
N GLU A 78 -23.66 -3.12 4.82
CA GLU A 78 -23.01 -4.19 4.06
C GLU A 78 -21.79 -3.68 3.30
N PHE A 79 -21.90 -2.52 2.65
CA PHE A 79 -20.80 -1.89 1.93
C PHE A 79 -19.61 -1.57 2.83
N VAL A 80 -19.86 -0.93 3.98
CA VAL A 80 -18.81 -0.58 4.96
C VAL A 80 -18.15 -1.82 5.52
N GLN A 81 -18.93 -2.82 5.94
CA GLN A 81 -18.38 -4.07 6.45
C GLN A 81 -17.49 -4.77 5.42
N LYS A 82 -17.91 -4.77 4.15
CA LYS A 82 -17.15 -5.36 3.06
C LYS A 82 -15.87 -4.60 2.79
N ALA A 83 -15.92 -3.27 2.79
CA ALA A 83 -14.73 -2.43 2.63
C ALA A 83 -13.71 -2.72 3.73
N ILE A 84 -14.13 -2.74 5.01
CA ILE A 84 -13.26 -3.08 6.14
C ILE A 84 -12.56 -4.42 5.90
N ASN A 85 -13.31 -5.48 5.61
CA ASN A 85 -12.75 -6.81 5.39
C ASN A 85 -11.73 -6.84 4.24
N GLN A 86 -12.02 -6.13 3.15
CA GLN A 86 -11.12 -6.07 2.00
C GLN A 86 -9.85 -5.28 2.28
N TYR A 87 -9.91 -4.14 2.96
CA TYR A 87 -8.72 -3.39 3.35
C TYR A 87 -7.83 -4.16 4.32
N TYR A 88 -8.41 -4.91 5.26
CA TYR A 88 -7.65 -5.80 6.14
C TYR A 88 -6.94 -6.91 5.36
N ALA A 89 -7.67 -7.59 4.47
CA ALA A 89 -7.10 -8.65 3.64
C ALA A 89 -5.99 -8.13 2.73
N GLU A 90 -6.19 -6.95 2.14
CA GLU A 90 -5.22 -6.31 1.27
C GLU A 90 -3.94 -5.93 2.03
N THR A 91 -4.09 -5.32 3.21
CA THR A 91 -2.95 -4.95 4.05
C THR A 91 -2.11 -6.18 4.43
N ALA A 92 -2.76 -7.31 4.72
CA ALA A 92 -2.07 -8.57 5.01
C ALA A 92 -1.24 -9.05 3.81
N LYS A 93 -1.79 -9.00 2.60
CA LYS A 93 -1.07 -9.36 1.37
C LYS A 93 0.10 -8.43 1.08
N LEU A 94 -0.10 -7.11 1.21
CA LEU A 94 0.97 -6.14 0.98
C LEU A 94 2.11 -6.34 1.98
N THR A 95 1.79 -6.67 3.23
CA THR A 95 2.79 -7.03 4.26
C THR A 95 3.56 -8.29 3.88
N GLU A 96 2.92 -9.26 3.23
CA GLU A 96 3.60 -10.46 2.72
C GLU A 96 4.54 -10.14 1.55
N ILE A 97 4.13 -9.27 0.62
CA ILE A 97 4.97 -8.83 -0.51
C ILE A 97 6.22 -8.09 0.00
N VAL A 98 6.05 -7.22 1.00
CA VAL A 98 7.16 -6.48 1.62
C VAL A 98 8.00 -7.36 2.56
N GLY A 99 7.37 -8.27 3.30
CA GLY A 99 8.08 -9.18 4.22
C GLY A 99 9.00 -10.16 3.49
N LYS A 100 8.65 -10.57 2.27
CA LYS A 100 9.51 -11.36 1.37
C LYS A 100 10.74 -10.59 0.87
N SER A 101 10.84 -9.28 1.12
CA SER A 101 11.93 -8.42 0.64
C SER A 101 12.92 -7.99 1.72
N ALA A 102 12.74 -8.41 2.98
CA ALA A 102 13.68 -8.10 4.05
C ALA A 102 14.88 -9.07 3.99
N PRO A 103 16.13 -8.57 3.91
CA PRO A 103 17.31 -9.42 4.10
C PRO A 103 17.36 -9.91 5.56
N GLU A 104 17.71 -11.18 5.79
CA GLU A 104 18.07 -11.71 7.12
C GLU A 104 19.35 -11.06 7.68
#